data_AF-A0A524F9M5-F1
#
_entry.id   AF-A0A524F9M5-F1
#
_cell.length_a   1.000
_cell.length_b   1.000
_cell.length_c   1.000
_cell.angle_alpha   90.00
_cell.angle_beta   90.00
_cell.angle_gamma   90.00
#
_symmetry.space_group_name_H-M   'P 1'
#
loop_
_entity.id
_entity.type
_entity.pdbx_description
1 polymer ?
#
loop_
_entity_poly.entity_id
_entity_poly.type
_entity_poly.pdbx_seq_one_letter_code
_entity_poly.pdbx_strand_id
1 'polypeptide(L)'
;MGLEISEEIKQVLGSKDFKEWREKLKGTEPSGHSSSQFKISDKEIEIISEKVIIQITKKLINQEPISEELNNYLKKLEPKTIVLKQKEFSTAVRITGIVLLSLLTWYWIFFFFIVHDFEPLVYTTYITLILISLTLINKFESVLLNSITCISVYGFIMVSIWLATIVKDVGTLIGGPILHGVMAGVQLFIILHRKIALSKRYLFLGFLFYLIFLNSIDQIARLIAETNTEDIFPEIFTSIFSFYVLGITCIFIYLYKKKYGILFP
;
A
#
# COMPACT_ATOMS: atom_id res chain seq x y z
N MET A 1 4.52 -6.30 34.02
CA MET A 1 4.48 -6.98 32.72
C MET A 1 4.30 -8.51 32.82
N GLY A 2 4.85 -9.21 33.83
CA GLY A 2 4.69 -10.68 33.95
C GLY A 2 3.34 -11.20 34.47
N LEU A 3 2.51 -10.35 35.11
CA LEU A 3 1.23 -10.77 35.70
C LEU A 3 0.07 -10.78 34.68
N GLU A 4 0.07 -9.86 33.71
CA GLU A 4 -1.00 -9.74 32.70
C GLU A 4 -1.01 -10.93 31.72
N ILE A 5 0.16 -11.36 31.24
CA ILE A 5 0.31 -12.54 30.39
C ILE A 5 -0.18 -13.81 31.12
N SER A 6 -0.03 -13.86 32.46
CA SER A 6 -0.41 -15.04 33.24
C SER A 6 -1.93 -15.23 33.34
N GLU A 7 -2.72 -14.14 33.35
CA GLU A 7 -4.18 -14.23 33.41
C GLU A 7 -4.78 -14.52 32.02
N GLU A 8 -4.18 -14.03 30.93
CA GLU A 8 -4.59 -14.39 29.57
C GLU A 8 -4.33 -15.88 29.27
N ILE A 9 -3.17 -16.41 29.68
CA ILE A 9 -2.85 -17.84 29.53
C ILE A 9 -3.76 -18.71 30.40
N LYS A 10 -4.12 -18.25 31.60
CA LYS A 10 -5.05 -18.94 32.50
C LYS A 10 -6.49 -18.94 31.98
N GLN A 11 -6.90 -17.89 31.28
CA GLN A 11 -8.17 -17.85 30.55
C GLN A 11 -8.21 -18.84 29.39
N VAL A 12 -7.08 -19.11 28.73
CA VAL A 12 -6.98 -20.01 27.57
C VAL A 12 -6.83 -21.48 27.97
N LEU A 13 -6.00 -21.78 28.96
CA LEU A 13 -5.76 -23.16 29.41
C LEU A 13 -6.82 -23.68 30.39
N GLY A 14 -7.61 -22.80 31.01
CA GLY A 14 -8.48 -23.17 32.12
C GLY A 14 -7.70 -23.41 33.42
N SER A 15 -8.41 -23.31 34.56
CA SER A 15 -7.77 -23.24 35.88
C SER A 15 -6.99 -24.50 36.28
N LYS A 16 -7.37 -25.67 35.76
CA LYS A 16 -6.75 -26.95 36.07
C LYS A 16 -5.45 -27.15 35.31
N ASP A 17 -5.46 -26.93 33.99
CA ASP A 17 -4.29 -27.14 33.12
C ASP A 17 -3.25 -26.02 33.31
N PHE A 18 -3.70 -24.79 33.64
CA PHE A 18 -2.79 -23.71 34.04
C PHE A 18 -2.04 -24.04 35.34
N LYS A 19 -2.69 -24.70 36.28
CA LYS A 19 -2.06 -25.10 37.56
C LYS A 19 -1.02 -26.18 37.34
N GLU A 20 -1.30 -27.17 36.48
CA GLU A 20 -0.35 -28.22 36.10
C GLU A 20 0.85 -27.66 35.32
N TRP A 21 0.60 -26.72 34.41
CA TRP A 21 1.65 -25.99 33.69
C TRP A 21 2.54 -25.18 34.63
N ARG A 22 1.95 -24.48 35.61
CA ARG A 22 2.68 -23.68 36.60
C ARG A 22 3.50 -24.54 37.57
N GLU A 23 3.05 -25.75 37.92
CA GLU A 23 3.82 -26.66 38.76
C GLU A 23 5.01 -27.29 38.01
N LYS A 24 4.86 -27.60 36.72
CA LYS A 24 6.00 -28.03 35.87
C LYS A 24 7.08 -26.95 35.76
N LEU A 25 6.68 -25.67 35.75
CA LEU A 25 7.60 -24.51 35.76
C LEU A 25 8.32 -24.30 37.10
N LYS A 26 7.69 -24.67 38.23
CA LYS A 26 8.32 -24.55 39.56
C LYS A 26 9.25 -25.71 39.89
N GLY A 27 9.00 -26.90 39.33
CA GLY A 27 9.85 -28.09 39.51
C GLY A 27 11.20 -28.05 38.79
N THR A 28 11.53 -26.95 38.12
CA THR A 28 12.76 -26.77 37.32
C THR A 28 13.51 -25.48 37.66
N GLU A 29 13.42 -24.98 38.90
CA GLU A 29 14.37 -23.97 39.38
C GLU A 29 15.74 -24.61 39.64
N PRO A 30 16.80 -24.26 38.89
CA PRO A 30 18.16 -24.51 39.34
C PRO A 30 18.52 -23.38 40.30
N SER A 31 18.90 -23.74 41.52
CA SER A 31 19.62 -22.85 42.40
C SER A 31 20.88 -22.33 41.70
N GLY A 32 20.93 -21.02 41.46
CA GLY A 32 22.16 -20.28 41.16
C GLY A 32 22.52 -20.12 39.68
N HIS A 33 22.59 -18.85 39.26
CA HIS A 33 23.35 -18.29 38.14
C HIS A 33 23.52 -19.11 36.83
N SER A 34 22.65 -18.87 35.85
CA SER A 34 23.02 -18.39 34.50
C SER A 34 21.76 -18.27 33.65
N SER A 35 21.70 -17.32 32.73
CA SER A 35 20.60 -17.14 31.79
C SER A 35 20.51 -18.34 30.84
N SER A 36 19.73 -19.36 31.19
CA SER A 36 19.41 -20.45 30.28
C SER A 36 18.34 -19.99 29.30
N GLN A 37 18.71 -19.89 28.02
CA GLN A 37 17.76 -19.73 26.94
C GLN A 37 16.78 -20.91 26.97
N PHE A 38 15.50 -20.59 27.16
CA PHE A 38 14.38 -21.52 27.09
C PHE A 38 14.37 -22.16 25.69
N LYS A 39 14.80 -23.43 25.58
CA LYS A 39 14.79 -24.18 24.33
C LYS A 39 13.52 -25.02 24.27
N ILE A 40 12.42 -24.38 23.86
CA ILE A 40 11.17 -25.09 23.53
C ILE A 40 11.46 -25.91 22.27
N SER A 41 11.16 -27.20 22.28
CA SER A 41 11.38 -28.05 21.10
C SER A 41 10.34 -27.75 20.02
N ASP A 42 10.71 -27.89 18.75
CA ASP A 42 9.81 -27.64 17.61
C ASP A 42 8.51 -28.46 17.72
N LYS A 43 8.59 -29.68 18.30
CA LYS A 43 7.44 -30.54 18.57
C LYS A 43 6.47 -29.95 19.61
N GLU A 44 6.97 -29.27 20.62
CA GLU A 44 6.12 -28.61 21.62
C GLU A 44 5.44 -27.37 21.05
N ILE A 45 6.14 -26.63 20.17
CA ILE A 45 5.56 -25.50 19.42
C ILE A 45 4.44 -26.00 18.50
N GLU A 46 4.66 -27.12 17.81
CA GLU A 46 3.68 -27.74 16.91
C GLU A 46 2.41 -28.17 17.66
N ILE A 47 2.55 -28.86 18.80
CA ILE A 47 1.42 -29.31 19.63
C ILE A 47 0.63 -28.11 20.20
N ILE A 48 1.31 -27.04 20.61
CA ILE A 48 0.65 -25.82 21.10
C ILE A 48 -0.10 -25.13 19.96
N SER A 49 0.53 -25.04 18.78
CA SER A 49 -0.06 -24.41 17.60
C SER A 49 -1.30 -25.16 17.12
N GLU A 50 -1.26 -26.49 17.05
CA GLU A 50 -2.42 -27.31 16.69
C GLU A 50 -3.57 -27.13 17.68
N LYS A 51 -3.29 -27.15 18.99
CA LYS A 51 -4.33 -26.97 20.01
C LYS A 51 -4.98 -25.58 19.95
N VAL A 52 -4.18 -24.54 19.70
CA VAL A 52 -4.68 -23.17 19.52
C VAL A 52 -5.53 -23.07 18.26
N ILE A 53 -5.09 -23.65 17.13
CA ILE A 53 -5.85 -23.67 15.87
C ILE A 53 -7.17 -24.42 16.04
N ILE A 54 -7.18 -25.58 16.71
CA ILE A 54 -8.40 -26.36 16.96
C ILE A 54 -9.37 -25.60 17.85
N GLN A 55 -8.89 -24.89 18.89
CA GLN A 55 -9.76 -24.08 19.76
C GLN A 55 -10.30 -22.83 19.05
N ILE A 56 -9.49 -22.16 18.22
CA ILE A 56 -9.94 -21.04 17.38
C ILE A 56 -10.99 -21.54 16.38
N THR A 57 -10.75 -22.67 15.73
CA THR A 57 -11.67 -23.28 14.76
C THR A 57 -12.99 -23.68 15.42
N LYS A 58 -12.95 -24.27 16.62
CA LYS A 58 -14.17 -24.60 17.39
C LYS A 58 -14.95 -23.36 17.86
N LYS A 59 -14.24 -22.28 18.22
CA LYS A 59 -14.89 -20.99 18.55
C LYS A 59 -15.51 -20.33 17.33
N LEU A 60 -14.87 -20.45 16.17
CA LEU A 60 -15.37 -19.91 14.89
C LEU A 60 -16.57 -20.69 14.34
N ILE A 61 -16.63 -22.02 14.54
CA ILE A 61 -17.72 -22.87 14.05
C ILE A 61 -19.00 -22.72 14.90
N ASN A 62 -18.87 -22.39 16.20
CA ASN A 62 -20.01 -22.35 17.13
C ASN A 62 -20.62 -20.95 17.36
N GLN A 63 -20.24 -19.93 16.60
CA GLN A 63 -20.85 -18.59 16.67
C GLN A 63 -21.41 -18.18 15.29
N GLU A 64 -22.74 -18.06 15.18
CA GLU A 64 -23.39 -17.30 14.09
C GLU A 64 -23.28 -15.78 14.33
N PRO A 65 -23.30 -14.95 13.27
CA PRO A 65 -22.44 -15.02 12.11
C PRO A 65 -21.21 -14.11 12.32
N ILE A 66 -20.05 -14.59 11.89
CA ILE A 66 -18.77 -13.87 11.77
C ILE A 66 -18.90 -12.51 11.04
N SER A 67 -20.02 -12.21 10.39
CA SER A 67 -20.19 -11.07 9.50
C SER A 67 -20.05 -9.71 10.19
N GLU A 68 -20.59 -9.50 11.40
CA GLU A 68 -20.67 -8.14 11.97
C GLU A 68 -19.36 -7.70 12.64
N GLU A 69 -18.71 -8.60 13.37
CA GLU A 69 -17.41 -8.34 14.00
C GLU A 69 -16.30 -8.28 12.94
N LEU A 70 -16.29 -9.19 11.96
CA LEU A 70 -15.36 -9.13 10.82
C LEU A 70 -15.58 -7.86 9.99
N ASN A 71 -16.83 -7.46 9.72
CA ASN A 71 -17.11 -6.20 9.03
C ASN A 71 -16.62 -4.98 9.81
N ASN A 72 -16.71 -5.00 11.14
CA ASN A 72 -16.16 -3.94 11.98
C ASN A 72 -14.63 -3.92 11.99
N TYR A 73 -13.97 -5.08 11.97
CA TYR A 73 -12.51 -5.16 11.81
C TYR A 73 -12.06 -4.70 10.42
N LEU A 74 -12.74 -5.13 9.36
CA LEU A 74 -12.43 -4.72 7.98
C LEU A 74 -12.68 -3.22 7.77
N LYS A 75 -13.73 -2.63 8.36
CA LYS A 75 -13.94 -1.17 8.35
C LYS A 75 -12.87 -0.40 9.12
N LYS A 76 -12.29 -0.99 10.17
CA LYS A 76 -11.13 -0.41 10.88
C LYS A 76 -9.85 -0.51 10.04
N LEU A 77 -9.68 -1.58 9.27
CA LEU A 77 -8.53 -1.78 8.39
C LEU A 77 -8.61 -0.85 7.17
N GLU A 78 -9.75 -0.76 6.49
CA GLU A 78 -9.92 0.15 5.34
C GLU A 78 -11.03 1.19 5.63
N PRO A 79 -10.69 2.31 6.29
CA PRO A 79 -11.66 3.37 6.49
C PRO A 79 -12.10 3.92 5.14
N LYS A 80 -13.42 3.94 4.91
CA LYS A 80 -14.02 4.54 3.72
C LYS A 80 -14.69 5.86 4.10
N THR A 81 -14.30 6.94 3.44
CA THR A 81 -14.86 8.28 3.68
C THR A 81 -15.65 8.73 2.47
N ILE A 82 -16.91 9.10 2.64
CA ILE A 82 -17.75 9.58 1.54
C ILE A 82 -17.22 10.93 1.05
N VAL A 83 -16.66 10.97 -0.16
CA VAL A 83 -16.06 12.19 -0.74
C VAL A 83 -17.06 12.94 -1.61
N LEU A 84 -17.77 12.23 -2.49
CA LEU A 84 -18.68 12.79 -3.49
C LEU A 84 -20.13 12.52 -3.10
N LYS A 85 -20.89 13.59 -2.82
CA LYS A 85 -22.31 13.50 -2.44
C LYS A 85 -23.26 13.57 -3.65
N GLN A 86 -22.86 14.28 -4.71
CA GLN A 86 -23.67 14.42 -5.92
C GLN A 86 -23.65 13.13 -6.73
N LYS A 87 -24.83 12.56 -6.99
CA LYS A 87 -24.99 11.26 -7.63
C LYS A 87 -24.44 11.25 -9.06
N GLU A 88 -24.72 12.29 -9.84
CA GLU A 88 -24.29 12.43 -11.23
C GLU A 88 -22.77 12.48 -11.34
N PHE A 89 -22.13 13.38 -10.59
CA PHE A 89 -20.67 13.51 -10.56
C PHE A 89 -19.98 12.23 -10.04
N SER A 90 -20.53 11.62 -8.98
CA SER A 90 -20.07 10.33 -8.46
C SER A 90 -20.13 9.23 -9.53
N THR A 91 -21.19 9.22 -10.35
CA THR A 91 -21.39 8.23 -11.40
C THR A 91 -20.42 8.46 -12.56
N ALA A 92 -20.25 9.72 -12.98
CA ALA A 92 -19.30 10.09 -14.02
C ALA A 92 -17.87 9.68 -13.64
N VAL A 93 -17.41 10.03 -12.44
CA VAL A 93 -16.08 9.65 -11.92
C VAL A 93 -15.88 8.12 -11.94
N ARG A 94 -16.89 7.36 -11.51
CA ARG A 94 -16.84 5.90 -11.54
C ARG A 94 -16.75 5.37 -12.96
N ILE A 95 -17.56 5.88 -13.89
CA ILE A 95 -17.54 5.48 -15.29
C ILE A 95 -16.17 5.77 -15.91
N THR A 96 -15.60 6.95 -15.66
CA THR A 96 -14.24 7.28 -16.11
C THR A 96 -13.22 6.27 -15.61
N GLY A 97 -13.30 5.89 -14.34
CA GLY A 97 -12.44 4.85 -13.77
C GLY A 97 -12.63 3.46 -14.40
N ILE A 98 -13.86 3.09 -14.76
CA ILE A 98 -14.12 1.81 -15.45
C ILE A 98 -13.55 1.84 -16.87
N VAL A 99 -13.83 2.90 -17.63
CA VAL A 99 -13.33 3.06 -19.01
C VAL A 99 -11.81 3.03 -19.05
N LEU A 100 -11.15 3.78 -18.15
CA LEU A 100 -9.69 3.75 -18.04
C LEU A 100 -9.17 2.35 -17.71
N LEU A 101 -9.80 1.62 -16.80
CA LEU A 101 -9.36 0.27 -16.42
C LEU A 101 -9.54 -0.73 -17.55
N SER A 102 -10.64 -0.61 -18.32
CA SER A 102 -10.88 -1.43 -19.50
C SER A 102 -9.83 -1.17 -20.58
N LEU A 103 -9.46 0.09 -20.83
CA LEU A 103 -8.38 0.44 -21.76
C LEU A 103 -7.03 -0.13 -21.33
N LEU A 104 -6.69 -0.04 -20.04
CA LEU A 104 -5.46 -0.62 -19.50
C LEU A 104 -5.46 -2.14 -19.60
N THR A 105 -6.59 -2.78 -19.29
CA THR A 105 -6.74 -4.23 -19.42
C THR A 105 -6.60 -4.69 -20.86
N TRP A 106 -7.19 -3.95 -21.81
CA TRP A 106 -6.99 -4.20 -23.24
C TRP A 106 -5.53 -4.04 -23.65
N TYR A 107 -4.87 -2.96 -23.20
CA TYR A 107 -3.44 -2.72 -23.43
C TYR A 107 -2.58 -3.88 -22.90
N TRP A 108 -2.89 -4.37 -21.70
CA TRP A 108 -2.24 -5.54 -21.12
C TRP A 108 -2.42 -6.79 -21.98
N ILE A 109 -3.65 -7.11 -22.38
CA ILE A 109 -3.94 -8.28 -23.22
C ILE A 109 -3.17 -8.18 -24.55
N PHE A 110 -3.14 -7.00 -25.16
CA PHE A 110 -2.44 -6.77 -26.42
C PHE A 110 -0.93 -7.02 -26.28
N PHE A 111 -0.27 -6.40 -25.29
CA PHE A 111 1.17 -6.56 -25.10
C PHE A 111 1.55 -7.96 -24.61
N PHE A 112 0.73 -8.56 -23.74
CA PHE A 112 1.00 -9.87 -23.15
C PHE A 112 0.80 -11.01 -24.15
N PHE A 113 -0.30 -11.03 -24.91
CA PHE A 113 -0.65 -12.17 -25.78
C PHE A 113 -0.34 -11.96 -27.26
N ILE A 114 -0.27 -10.71 -27.74
CA ILE A 114 -0.07 -10.44 -29.17
C ILE A 114 1.39 -10.06 -29.42
N VAL A 115 1.86 -9.00 -28.76
CA VAL A 115 3.22 -8.47 -29.00
C VAL A 115 4.29 -9.30 -28.29
N HIS A 116 3.95 -9.95 -27.17
CA HIS A 116 4.89 -10.66 -26.29
C HIS A 116 6.01 -9.76 -25.76
N ASP A 117 5.69 -8.48 -25.54
CA ASP A 117 6.59 -7.49 -24.96
C ASP A 117 6.03 -7.03 -23.61
N PHE A 118 6.71 -7.45 -22.53
CA PHE A 118 6.24 -7.24 -21.16
C PHE A 118 6.80 -5.98 -20.51
N GLU A 119 7.82 -5.36 -21.11
CA GLU A 119 8.44 -4.14 -20.59
C GLU A 119 7.39 -3.03 -20.39
N PRO A 120 6.47 -2.79 -21.34
CA PRO A 120 5.39 -1.81 -21.20
C PRO A 120 4.46 -1.97 -20.00
N LEU A 121 4.35 -3.19 -19.46
CA LEU A 121 3.39 -3.55 -18.42
C LEU A 121 3.95 -3.37 -17.01
N VAL A 122 5.28 -3.29 -16.87
CA VAL A 122 5.96 -3.07 -15.59
C VAL A 122 6.21 -1.59 -15.31
N TYR A 123 5.91 -0.72 -16.28
CA TYR A 123 6.18 0.70 -16.14
C TYR A 123 5.35 1.37 -15.05
N THR A 124 6.02 2.28 -14.35
CA THR A 124 5.42 3.12 -13.31
C THR A 124 4.20 3.87 -13.81
N THR A 125 4.22 4.32 -15.07
CA THR A 125 3.08 4.98 -15.72
C THR A 125 1.87 4.05 -15.81
N TYR A 126 2.05 2.82 -16.30
CA TYR A 126 0.99 1.84 -16.46
C TYR A 126 0.36 1.46 -15.11
N ILE A 127 1.20 1.12 -14.12
CA ILE A 127 0.73 0.71 -12.79
C ILE A 127 0.05 1.89 -12.07
N THR A 128 0.57 3.11 -12.20
CA THR A 128 -0.07 4.29 -11.60
C THR A 128 -1.41 4.60 -12.26
N LEU A 129 -1.55 4.40 -13.58
CA LEU A 129 -2.84 4.54 -14.25
C LEU A 129 -3.86 3.52 -13.73
N ILE A 130 -3.45 2.28 -13.43
CA ILE A 130 -4.32 1.28 -12.76
C ILE A 130 -4.76 1.79 -11.40
N LEU A 131 -3.83 2.28 -10.57
CA LEU A 131 -4.12 2.82 -9.24
C LEU A 131 -5.09 4.02 -9.30
N ILE A 132 -4.89 4.93 -10.25
CA ILE A 132 -5.81 6.03 -10.53
C ILE A 132 -7.19 5.48 -10.90
N SER A 133 -7.25 4.50 -11.81
CA SER A 133 -8.50 3.86 -12.23
C SER A 133 -9.28 3.29 -11.06
N LEU A 134 -8.62 2.50 -10.21
CA LEU A 134 -9.23 1.89 -9.01
C LEU A 134 -9.68 2.95 -8.01
N THR A 135 -8.92 4.03 -7.86
CA THR A 135 -9.26 5.18 -7.01
C THR A 135 -10.52 5.89 -7.52
N LEU A 136 -10.65 6.09 -8.83
CA LEU A 136 -11.83 6.69 -9.47
C LEU A 136 -13.06 5.78 -9.36
N ILE A 137 -12.91 4.46 -9.56
CA ILE A 137 -14.01 3.48 -9.39
C ILE A 137 -14.57 3.52 -7.96
N ASN A 138 -13.67 3.63 -6.98
CA ASN A 138 -14.00 3.82 -5.57
C ASN A 138 -14.41 5.25 -5.20
N LYS A 139 -14.47 6.18 -6.16
CA LYS A 139 -14.87 7.58 -5.98
C LYS A 139 -14.08 8.28 -4.88
N PHE A 140 -12.79 7.95 -4.77
CA PHE A 140 -11.88 8.44 -3.73
C PHE A 140 -12.28 8.05 -2.29
N GLU A 141 -13.13 7.04 -2.09
CA GLU A 141 -13.59 6.65 -0.76
C GLU A 141 -12.55 5.82 0.00
N SER A 142 -11.71 5.04 -0.70
CA SER A 142 -10.68 4.17 -0.10
C SER A 142 -9.46 4.98 0.34
N VAL A 143 -9.24 5.05 1.66
CA VAL A 143 -8.07 5.72 2.25
C VAL A 143 -6.76 5.04 1.82
N LEU A 144 -6.77 3.71 1.65
CA LEU A 144 -5.61 2.94 1.14
C LEU A 144 -5.25 3.37 -0.28
N LEU A 145 -6.21 3.27 -1.21
CA LEU A 145 -5.96 3.58 -2.62
C LEU A 145 -5.56 5.04 -2.80
N ASN A 146 -6.22 5.96 -2.11
CA ASN A 146 -5.85 7.38 -2.16
C ASN A 146 -4.41 7.60 -1.68
N SER A 147 -4.00 6.93 -0.60
CA SER A 147 -2.67 7.10 -0.01
C SER A 147 -1.57 6.56 -0.92
N ILE A 148 -1.76 5.40 -1.53
CA ILE A 148 -0.77 4.83 -2.45
C ILE A 148 -0.72 5.65 -3.75
N THR A 149 -1.88 5.97 -4.32
CA THR A 149 -1.99 6.61 -5.65
C THR A 149 -1.30 7.97 -5.69
N CYS A 150 -1.28 8.74 -4.60
CA CYS A 150 -0.77 10.12 -4.63
C CYS A 150 0.75 10.29 -4.43
N ILE A 151 1.49 9.22 -4.18
CA ILE A 151 2.90 9.29 -3.75
C ILE A 151 3.85 9.69 -4.88
N SER A 152 3.51 9.38 -6.12
CA SER A 152 4.36 9.69 -7.27
C SER A 152 4.10 11.06 -7.88
N VAL A 153 3.24 11.90 -7.27
CA VAL A 153 2.81 13.19 -7.87
C VAL A 153 3.96 14.08 -8.30
N TYR A 154 4.97 14.27 -7.45
CA TYR A 154 6.08 15.17 -7.78
C TYR A 154 6.97 14.58 -8.87
N GLY A 155 7.12 13.25 -8.91
CA GLY A 155 7.80 12.56 -10.01
C GLY A 155 7.11 12.83 -11.35
N PHE A 156 5.79 12.63 -11.41
CA PHE A 156 5.01 12.88 -12.62
C PHE A 156 5.02 14.36 -13.05
N ILE A 157 5.00 15.32 -12.11
CA ILE A 157 5.16 16.75 -12.42
C ILE A 157 6.51 17.01 -13.08
N MET A 158 7.61 16.52 -12.48
CA MET A 158 8.96 16.74 -13.00
C MET A 158 9.15 16.10 -14.37
N VAL A 159 8.70 14.86 -14.55
CA VAL A 159 8.73 14.14 -15.84
C VAL A 159 7.93 14.90 -16.88
N SER A 160 6.73 15.38 -16.56
CA SER A 160 5.89 16.15 -17.48
C SER A 160 6.58 17.45 -17.95
N ILE A 161 7.15 18.22 -17.01
CA ILE A 161 7.87 19.46 -17.32
C ILE A 161 9.09 19.18 -18.19
N TRP A 162 9.88 18.17 -17.84
CA TRP A 162 11.08 17.84 -18.59
C TRP A 162 10.75 17.38 -20.01
N LEU A 163 9.83 16.41 -20.14
CA LEU A 163 9.40 15.92 -21.45
C LEU A 163 8.88 17.06 -22.34
N ALA A 164 8.21 18.07 -21.76
CA ALA A 164 7.69 19.21 -22.53
C ALA A 164 8.78 20.01 -23.24
N THR A 165 10.02 20.00 -22.74
CA THR A 165 11.15 20.71 -23.34
C THR A 165 11.77 20.00 -24.54
N ILE A 166 11.48 18.70 -24.72
CA ILE A 166 12.17 17.84 -25.70
C ILE A 166 11.23 17.23 -26.75
N VAL A 167 9.92 17.46 -26.63
CA VAL A 167 8.90 16.94 -27.55
C VAL A 167 9.10 17.48 -28.96
N LYS A 168 9.02 16.60 -29.95
CA LYS A 168 9.26 16.92 -31.37
C LYS A 168 8.01 16.79 -32.24
N ASP A 169 6.96 16.12 -31.76
CA ASP A 169 5.74 15.85 -32.50
C ASP A 169 4.51 15.73 -31.58
N VAL A 170 3.32 15.69 -32.18
CA VAL A 170 2.05 15.66 -31.44
C VAL A 170 1.85 14.32 -30.71
N GLY A 171 2.34 13.21 -31.26
CA GLY A 171 2.23 11.90 -30.63
C GLY A 171 3.05 11.83 -29.33
N THR A 172 4.32 12.26 -29.40
CA THR A 172 5.20 12.36 -28.22
C THR A 172 4.70 13.40 -27.20
N LEU A 173 4.04 14.47 -27.64
CA LEU A 173 3.38 15.42 -26.75
C LEU A 173 2.26 14.78 -25.91
N ILE A 174 1.41 13.97 -26.56
CA ILE A 174 0.25 13.35 -25.92
C ILE A 174 0.70 12.22 -24.98
N GLY A 175 1.55 11.31 -25.47
CA GLY A 175 2.04 10.17 -24.71
C GLY A 175 3.02 10.52 -23.60
N GLY A 176 3.74 11.64 -23.73
CA GLY A 176 4.69 12.13 -22.75
C GLY A 176 4.08 13.18 -21.83
N PRO A 177 4.34 14.48 -22.05
CA PRO A 177 3.99 15.54 -21.10
C PRO A 177 2.52 15.57 -20.69
N ILE A 178 1.59 15.43 -21.63
CA ILE A 178 0.16 15.55 -21.36
C ILE A 178 -0.30 14.40 -20.47
N LEU A 179 0.03 13.16 -20.82
CA LEU A 179 -0.34 11.99 -20.03
C LEU A 179 0.18 12.10 -18.58
N HIS A 180 1.47 12.37 -18.42
CA HIS A 180 2.10 12.49 -17.10
C HIS A 180 1.54 13.69 -16.32
N GLY A 181 1.23 14.79 -17.00
CA GLY A 181 0.60 15.98 -16.41
C GLY A 181 -0.83 15.70 -15.93
N VAL A 182 -1.62 14.94 -16.69
CA VAL A 182 -2.97 14.52 -16.28
C VAL A 182 -2.90 13.61 -15.05
N MET A 183 -1.96 12.66 -15.03
CA MET A 183 -1.74 11.79 -13.87
C MET A 183 -1.38 12.60 -12.62
N ALA A 184 -0.39 13.50 -12.74
CA ALA A 184 -0.02 14.43 -11.69
C ALA A 184 -1.22 15.27 -11.22
N GLY A 185 -2.05 15.77 -12.15
CA GLY A 185 -3.24 16.54 -11.83
C GLY A 185 -4.24 15.77 -10.98
N VAL A 186 -4.52 14.50 -11.32
CA VAL A 186 -5.40 13.63 -10.53
C VAL A 186 -4.82 13.35 -9.14
N GLN A 187 -3.52 13.06 -9.06
CA GLN A 187 -2.84 12.82 -7.78
C GLN A 187 -2.81 14.08 -6.90
N LEU A 188 -2.58 15.24 -7.49
CA LEU A 188 -2.62 16.52 -6.80
C LEU A 188 -4.03 16.84 -6.31
N PHE A 189 -5.07 16.51 -7.08
CA PHE A 189 -6.46 16.59 -6.63
C PHE A 189 -6.69 15.74 -5.37
N ILE A 190 -6.21 14.49 -5.34
CA ILE A 190 -6.29 13.61 -4.15
C ILE A 190 -5.63 14.28 -2.93
N ILE A 191 -4.47 14.90 -3.11
CA ILE A 191 -3.71 15.55 -2.03
C ILE A 191 -4.41 16.82 -1.55
N LEU A 192 -4.80 17.70 -2.45
CA LEU A 192 -5.31 19.02 -2.08
C LEU A 192 -6.77 18.99 -1.61
N HIS A 193 -7.56 18.00 -2.04
CA HIS A 193 -8.97 17.93 -1.71
C HIS A 193 -9.20 17.63 -0.22
N ARG A 194 -9.96 18.50 0.45
CA ARG A 194 -10.17 18.50 1.91
C ARG A 194 -11.06 17.38 2.44
N LYS A 195 -11.76 16.64 1.57
CA LYS A 195 -12.60 15.50 1.98
C LYS A 195 -11.98 14.15 1.69
N ILE A 196 -10.89 14.12 0.90
CA ILE A 196 -10.20 12.88 0.57
C ILE A 196 -9.24 12.58 1.72
N ALA A 197 -9.58 11.55 2.48
CA ALA A 197 -8.79 11.11 3.61
C ALA A 197 -7.63 10.21 3.17
N LEU A 198 -6.49 10.37 3.86
CA LEU A 198 -5.28 9.56 3.69
C LEU A 198 -4.87 8.95 5.03
N SER A 199 -4.03 7.90 5.04
CA SER A 199 -3.47 7.30 6.26
C SER A 199 -1.94 7.37 6.24
N LYS A 200 -1.35 7.62 7.41
CA LYS A 200 0.12 7.61 7.58
C LYS A 200 0.72 6.25 7.25
N ARG A 201 0.07 5.18 7.70
CA ARG A 201 0.52 3.79 7.43
C ARG A 201 0.49 3.49 5.96
N TYR A 202 -0.55 3.90 5.26
CA TYR A 202 -0.70 3.65 3.82
C TYR A 202 0.16 4.55 2.95
N LEU A 203 0.49 5.76 3.42
CA LEU A 203 1.52 6.58 2.78
C LEU A 203 2.89 5.91 2.88
N PHE A 204 3.25 5.33 4.02
CA PHE A 204 4.49 4.58 4.16
C PHE A 204 4.49 3.29 3.32
N LEU A 205 3.38 2.55 3.31
CA LEU A 205 3.22 1.36 2.47
C LEU A 205 3.36 1.70 0.99
N GLY A 206 2.71 2.77 0.55
CA GLY A 206 2.83 3.23 -0.82
C GLY A 206 4.25 3.72 -1.15
N PHE A 207 4.95 4.34 -0.21
CA PHE A 207 6.35 4.76 -0.39
C PHE A 207 7.24 3.53 -0.63
N LEU A 208 7.11 2.50 0.20
CA LEU A 208 7.80 1.23 0.02
C LEU A 208 7.39 0.55 -1.30
N PHE A 209 6.11 0.57 -1.63
CA PHE A 209 5.62 0.00 -2.89
C PHE A 209 6.28 0.66 -4.11
N TYR A 210 6.38 2.00 -4.12
CA TYR A 210 7.06 2.71 -5.19
C TYR A 210 8.58 2.44 -5.18
N LEU A 211 9.23 2.34 -4.02
CA LEU A 211 10.66 2.00 -3.97
C LEU A 211 10.97 0.57 -4.45
N ILE A 212 10.14 -0.41 -4.11
CA ILE A 212 10.40 -1.82 -4.37
C ILE A 212 9.96 -2.22 -5.78
N PHE A 213 8.76 -1.80 -6.19
CA PHE A 213 8.10 -2.32 -7.39
C PHE A 213 8.07 -1.33 -8.54
N LEU A 214 8.02 -0.03 -8.24
CA LEU A 214 7.92 1.03 -9.25
C LEU A 214 9.18 1.86 -9.21
N ASN A 215 10.29 1.18 -9.51
CA ASN A 215 11.60 1.79 -9.55
C ASN A 215 11.52 3.04 -10.43
N SER A 216 11.54 4.23 -9.82
CA SER A 216 11.48 5.49 -10.56
C SER A 216 12.73 5.72 -11.41
N ILE A 217 13.73 4.84 -11.30
CA ILE A 217 14.76 4.64 -12.32
C ILE A 217 14.13 4.33 -13.69
N ASP A 218 13.04 3.59 -13.80
CA ASP A 218 12.45 3.22 -15.10
C ASP A 218 11.88 4.44 -15.87
N GLN A 219 11.19 5.36 -15.18
CA GLN A 219 10.73 6.61 -15.79
C GLN A 219 11.89 7.57 -16.11
N ILE A 220 12.92 7.62 -15.27
CA ILE A 220 14.08 8.50 -15.49
C ILE A 220 15.03 7.88 -16.53
N ALA A 221 15.19 6.57 -16.60
CA ALA A 221 15.95 5.86 -17.62
C ALA A 221 15.31 6.05 -18.99
N ARG A 222 13.97 6.04 -19.07
CA ARG A 222 13.24 6.44 -20.28
C ARG A 222 13.48 7.89 -20.64
N LEU A 223 13.42 8.79 -19.66
CA LEU A 223 13.76 10.21 -19.87
C LEU A 223 15.16 10.35 -20.46
N ILE A 224 16.13 9.62 -19.91
CA ILE A 224 17.53 9.59 -20.31
C ILE A 224 17.69 9.00 -21.72
N ALA A 225 17.02 7.89 -22.02
CA ALA A 225 17.05 7.23 -23.32
C ALA A 225 16.38 8.08 -24.42
N GLU A 226 15.24 8.73 -24.12
CA GLU A 226 14.55 9.63 -25.06
C GLU A 226 15.32 10.93 -25.30
N THR A 227 16.11 11.38 -24.31
CA THR A 227 16.94 12.59 -24.43
C THR A 227 18.36 12.35 -24.89
N ASN A 228 18.79 11.09 -24.97
CA ASN A 228 20.17 10.70 -25.27
C ASN A 228 21.19 11.31 -24.28
N THR A 229 20.79 11.47 -23.00
CA THR A 229 21.62 12.09 -21.94
C THR A 229 22.18 11.07 -20.95
N GLU A 230 22.48 9.86 -21.42
CA GLU A 230 23.02 8.77 -20.57
C GLU A 230 24.28 9.19 -19.80
N ASP A 231 25.11 10.05 -20.39
CA ASP A 231 26.32 10.57 -19.76
C ASP A 231 26.06 11.62 -18.66
N ILE A 232 24.87 12.22 -18.61
CA ILE A 232 24.54 13.34 -17.70
C ILE A 232 23.94 12.84 -16.38
N PHE A 233 23.27 11.69 -16.39
CA PHE A 233 22.54 11.18 -15.22
C PHE A 233 22.83 9.69 -14.94
N PRO A 234 23.86 9.39 -14.13
CA PRO A 234 24.14 8.02 -13.72
C PRO A 234 22.95 7.37 -12.98
N GLU A 235 22.77 6.06 -13.12
CA GLU A 235 21.70 5.30 -12.45
C GLU A 235 21.65 5.52 -10.92
N ILE A 236 22.81 5.70 -10.30
CA ILE A 236 22.92 5.98 -8.86
C ILE A 236 22.30 7.35 -8.54
N PHE A 237 22.53 8.36 -9.37
CA PHE A 237 21.95 9.69 -9.19
C PHE A 237 20.43 9.65 -9.31
N THR A 238 19.91 8.94 -10.32
CA THR A 238 18.46 8.83 -10.57
C THR A 238 17.74 8.08 -9.45
N SER A 239 18.39 7.06 -8.88
CA SER A 239 17.91 6.33 -7.69
C SER A 239 17.82 7.22 -6.46
N ILE A 240 18.89 7.98 -6.18
CA ILE A 240 18.94 8.89 -5.04
C ILE A 240 17.92 10.02 -5.20
N PHE A 241 17.85 10.62 -6.39
CA PHE A 241 16.88 11.66 -6.72
C PHE A 241 15.44 11.17 -6.53
N SER A 242 15.12 10.00 -7.05
CA SER A 242 13.85 9.32 -6.87
C SER A 242 13.46 9.15 -5.41
N PHE A 243 14.38 8.64 -4.58
CA PHE A 243 14.15 8.46 -3.15
C PHE A 243 13.81 9.79 -2.47
N TYR A 244 14.56 10.86 -2.76
CA TYR A 244 14.29 12.19 -2.19
C TYR A 244 12.95 12.77 -2.67
N VAL A 245 12.61 12.64 -3.95
CA VAL A 245 11.33 13.10 -4.49
C VAL A 245 10.17 12.40 -3.80
N LEU A 246 10.21 11.08 -3.68
CA LEU A 246 9.17 10.30 -2.99
C LEU A 246 9.10 10.68 -1.50
N GLY A 247 10.26 10.83 -0.83
CA GLY A 247 10.34 11.21 0.58
C GLY A 247 9.75 12.60 0.86
N ILE A 248 10.13 13.59 0.05
CA ILE A 248 9.59 14.96 0.13
C ILE A 248 8.08 14.95 -0.15
N THR A 249 7.63 14.15 -1.11
CA THR A 249 6.20 13.98 -1.40
C THR A 249 5.44 13.50 -0.17
N CYS A 250 5.90 12.43 0.47
CA CYS A 250 5.29 11.90 1.68
C CYS A 250 5.26 12.93 2.82
N ILE A 251 6.35 13.67 3.03
CA ILE A 251 6.43 14.73 4.05
C ILE A 251 5.40 15.83 3.75
N PHE A 252 5.35 16.32 2.51
CA PHE A 252 4.41 17.37 2.11
C PHE A 252 2.95 16.93 2.31
N ILE A 253 2.61 15.72 1.85
CA ILE A 253 1.27 15.16 2.01
C ILE A 253 0.92 15.01 3.49
N TYR A 254 1.85 14.49 4.29
CA TYR A 254 1.68 14.35 5.74
C TYR A 254 1.36 15.70 6.39
N LEU A 255 2.17 16.73 6.13
CA LEU A 255 2.01 18.06 6.72
C LEU A 255 0.68 18.70 6.28
N TYR A 256 0.37 18.64 4.98
CA TYR A 256 -0.85 19.21 4.43
C TYR A 256 -2.09 18.53 5.02
N LYS A 257 -2.19 17.20 4.96
CA LYS A 257 -3.38 16.47 5.46
C LYS A 257 -3.52 16.52 6.97
N LYS A 258 -2.40 16.53 7.72
CA LYS A 258 -2.40 16.72 9.18
C LYS A 258 -3.01 18.06 9.56
N LYS A 259 -2.70 19.14 8.84
CA LYS A 259 -3.28 20.49 9.08
C LYS A 259 -4.81 20.50 8.98
N TYR A 260 -5.39 19.66 8.13
CA TYR A 260 -6.85 19.59 7.92
C TYR A 260 -7.54 18.47 8.72
N GLY A 261 -6.83 17.72 9.56
CA GLY A 261 -7.43 16.66 10.39
C GLY A 261 -7.97 15.45 9.61
N ILE A 262 -7.56 15.29 8.36
CA ILE A 262 -8.03 14.23 7.43
C ILE A 262 -6.95 13.16 7.19
N LEU A 263 -6.04 13.04 8.15
CA LEU A 263 -4.95 12.08 8.15
C LEU A 263 -5.19 11.04 9.24
N PHE A 264 -5.61 9.85 8.82
CA PHE A 264 -5.85 8.71 9.67
C PHE A 264 -4.53 8.10 10.18
N PRO A 265 -4.56 7.43 11.35
CA PRO A 265 -3.39 6.75 11.91
C PRO A 265 -2.87 5.63 11.03
#